data_AF-A0A0Q8PX22-F1
#
_entry.id   AF-A0A0Q8PX22-F1
#
_cell.length_a   1.000
_cell.length_b   1.000
_cell.length_c   1.000
_cell.angle_alpha   90.00
_cell.angle_beta   90.00
_cell.angle_gamma   90.00
#
_symmetry.space_group_name_H-M   'P 1'
#
loop_
_entity.id
_entity.type
_entity.pdbx_description
1 polymer ?
#
loop_
_entity_poly.entity_id
_entity_poly.type
_entity_poly.pdbx_seq_one_letter_code
_entity_poly.pdbx_strand_id
1 'polypeptide(L)'
;MPTDTVPNLARQAEQILVAIARESVDPITYGELAERLTPEGQRAVPARQIGKVIVEMRDRRGTWSWTPFLTAWVVNADTGEPGEGYFVNGVGDAAAVRAKTHERLVGGIYEA
;
A
#
# COMPACT_ATOMS: atom_id res chain seq x y z
N MET A 1 -11.86 -21.37 -9.11
CA MET A 1 -11.73 -19.96 -8.67
C MET A 1 -10.29 -19.55 -8.90
N PRO A 2 -10.00 -18.34 -9.43
CA PRO A 2 -8.62 -17.89 -9.47
C PRO A 2 -8.12 -17.84 -8.03
N THR A 3 -7.05 -18.57 -7.73
CA THR A 3 -6.38 -18.47 -6.45
C THR A 3 -5.73 -17.09 -6.42
N ASP A 4 -6.21 -16.17 -5.58
CA ASP A 4 -5.63 -14.82 -5.49
C ASP A 4 -4.18 -14.93 -5.02
N THR A 5 -3.27 -14.87 -5.99
CA THR A 5 -1.84 -14.95 -5.77
C THR A 5 -1.35 -13.62 -5.18
N VAL A 6 -0.26 -13.66 -4.40
CA VAL A 6 0.35 -12.45 -3.82
C VAL A 6 0.63 -11.37 -4.89
N PRO A 7 1.15 -11.70 -6.09
CA PRO A 7 1.33 -10.69 -7.15
C PRO A 7 0.04 -10.03 -7.64
N ASN A 8 -1.07 -10.78 -7.75
CA ASN A 8 -2.35 -10.21 -8.16
C ASN A 8 -2.91 -9.29 -7.08
N LEU A 9 -2.82 -9.70 -5.82
CA LEU A 9 -3.22 -8.87 -4.67
C LEU A 9 -2.34 -7.62 -4.57
N ALA A 10 -1.05 -7.69 -4.89
CA ALA A 10 -0.15 -6.54 -4.90
C ALA A 10 -0.54 -5.50 -5.95
N ARG A 11 -0.95 -5.92 -7.16
CA ARG A 11 -1.49 -4.97 -8.14
C ARG A 11 -2.79 -4.33 -7.68
N GLN A 12 -3.71 -5.10 -7.08
CA GLN A 12 -4.95 -4.54 -6.56
C GLN A 12 -4.69 -3.56 -5.42
N ALA A 13 -3.79 -3.92 -4.49
CA ALA A 13 -3.38 -3.08 -3.37
C ALA A 13 -2.74 -1.79 -3.85
N GLU A 14 -1.86 -1.86 -4.85
CA GLU A 14 -1.29 -0.69 -5.51
C GLU A 14 -2.39 0.26 -6.00
N GLN A 15 -3.37 -0.22 -6.77
CA GLN A 15 -4.45 0.64 -7.28
C GLN A 15 -5.27 1.31 -6.17
N ILE A 16 -5.61 0.54 -5.11
CA ILE A 16 -6.32 1.05 -3.94
C ILE A 16 -5.50 2.15 -3.25
N LEU A 17 -4.21 1.89 -3.01
CA LEU A 17 -3.34 2.83 -2.30
C LEU A 17 -3.02 4.08 -3.13
N VAL A 18 -2.98 3.98 -4.46
CA VAL A 18 -2.88 5.16 -5.33
C VAL A 18 -4.11 6.05 -5.21
N ALA A 19 -5.31 5.48 -5.21
CA ALA A 19 -6.54 6.24 -5.04
C ALA A 19 -6.54 6.98 -3.70
N ILE A 20 -6.22 6.28 -2.61
CA ILE A 20 -6.13 6.86 -1.27
C ILE A 20 -5.05 7.96 -1.22
N ALA A 21 -3.85 7.70 -1.74
CA ALA A 21 -2.74 8.65 -1.71
C ALA A 21 -2.99 9.90 -2.56
N ARG A 22 -3.90 9.87 -3.54
CA ARG A 22 -4.36 11.05 -4.28
C ARG A 22 -5.33 11.90 -3.47
N GLU A 23 -6.11 11.28 -2.59
CA GLU A 23 -7.15 11.95 -1.79
C GLU A 23 -6.62 12.50 -0.48
N SER A 24 -5.75 11.75 0.22
CA SER A 24 -5.24 12.14 1.55
C SER A 24 -3.85 11.57 1.83
N VAL A 25 -3.16 12.20 2.79
CA VAL A 25 -1.93 11.71 3.43
C VAL A 25 -2.20 10.79 4.62
N ASP A 26 -3.47 10.61 4.98
CA ASP A 26 -3.88 9.74 6.08
C ASP A 26 -3.69 8.27 5.70
N PRO A 27 -2.97 7.48 6.51
CA PRO A 27 -2.78 6.07 6.24
C PRO A 27 -4.03 5.26 6.59
N ILE A 28 -4.08 4.04 6.04
CA ILE A 28 -5.03 3.00 6.42
C ILE A 28 -4.30 1.87 7.15
N THR A 29 -5.04 1.09 7.91
CA THR A 29 -4.50 -0.07 8.61
C THR A 29 -4.35 -1.28 7.68
N TYR A 30 -3.51 -2.24 8.07
CA TYR A 30 -3.44 -3.55 7.41
C TYR A 30 -4.80 -4.27 7.33
N GLY A 31 -5.66 -4.09 8.33
CA GLY A 31 -7.00 -4.65 8.36
C GLY A 31 -7.91 -4.02 7.31
N GLU A 32 -7.93 -2.70 7.24
CA GLU A 32 -8.72 -1.97 6.24
C GLU A 32 -8.25 -2.25 4.80
N LEU A 33 -6.94 -2.45 4.58
CA LEU A 33 -6.45 -2.88 3.28
C LEU A 33 -6.92 -4.31 2.95
N ALA A 34 -6.89 -5.23 3.91
CA ALA A 34 -7.41 -6.59 3.72
C ALA A 34 -8.90 -6.61 3.36
N GLU A 35 -9.69 -5.76 4.02
CA GLU A 35 -11.12 -5.60 3.74
C GLU A 35 -11.34 -5.09 2.32
N ARG A 36 -10.63 -4.02 1.90
CA ARG A 36 -10.73 -3.47 0.53
C ARG A 36 -10.26 -4.44 -0.56
N LEU A 37 -9.34 -5.34 -0.22
CA LEU A 37 -8.87 -6.40 -1.12
C LEU A 37 -9.80 -7.62 -1.18
N THR A 38 -10.80 -7.70 -0.30
CA THR A 38 -11.74 -8.81 -0.26
C THR A 38 -12.97 -8.46 -1.11
N PRO A 39 -13.20 -9.13 -2.25
CA PRO A 39 -14.42 -8.89 -3.03
C PRO A 39 -15.66 -9.31 -2.24
N GLU A 40 -16.79 -8.63 -2.46
CA GLU A 40 -18.06 -8.98 -1.82
C GLU A 40 -18.42 -10.45 -2.03
N GLY A 41 -18.81 -11.14 -0.96
CA GLY A 41 -19.18 -12.55 -0.99
C GLY A 41 -18.00 -13.53 -1.08
N GLN A 42 -16.75 -13.07 -1.02
CA GLN A 42 -15.55 -13.93 -1.01
C GLN A 42 -14.92 -14.04 0.37
N ARG A 43 -14.00 -15.01 0.50
CA ARG A 43 -13.25 -15.22 1.74
C ARG A 43 -12.25 -14.08 1.94
N ALA A 44 -12.27 -13.49 3.13
CA ALA A 44 -11.36 -12.41 3.49
C ALA A 44 -9.88 -12.76 3.25
N VAL A 45 -9.14 -11.80 2.69
CA VAL A 45 -7.69 -11.90 2.56
C VAL A 45 -7.08 -11.91 3.97
N PRO A 46 -6.32 -12.96 4.37
CA PRO A 46 -5.74 -13.01 5.70
C PRO A 46 -4.76 -11.85 5.95
N ALA A 47 -4.81 -11.21 7.12
CA ALA A 47 -3.89 -10.12 7.48
C ALA A 47 -2.40 -10.51 7.31
N ARG A 48 -2.03 -11.76 7.65
CA ARG A 48 -0.68 -12.32 7.43
C ARG A 48 -0.24 -12.35 5.96
N GLN A 49 -1.18 -12.33 5.03
CA GLN A 49 -0.93 -12.30 3.60
C GLN A 49 -0.69 -10.86 3.13
N ILE A 50 -1.24 -9.86 3.82
CA ILE A 50 -1.04 -8.44 3.50
C ILE A 50 0.43 -8.04 3.65
N GLY A 51 1.13 -8.49 4.70
CA GLY A 51 2.58 -8.24 4.83
C GLY A 51 3.36 -8.69 3.59
N LYS A 52 3.04 -9.88 3.06
CA LYS A 52 3.64 -10.40 1.81
C LYS A 52 3.25 -9.58 0.59
N VAL A 53 2.02 -9.07 0.54
CA VAL A 53 1.54 -8.17 -0.52
C VAL A 53 2.32 -6.85 -0.50
N ILE A 54 2.55 -6.26 0.67
CA ILE A 54 3.35 -5.03 0.82
C ILE A 54 4.82 -5.28 0.43
N VAL A 55 5.42 -6.40 0.86
CA VAL A 55 6.77 -6.80 0.43
C VAL A 55 6.85 -6.97 -1.09
N GLU A 56 5.85 -7.61 -1.70
CA GLU A 56 5.78 -7.78 -3.15
C GLU A 56 5.70 -6.42 -3.88
N MET A 57 4.89 -5.48 -3.39
CA MET A 57 4.81 -4.11 -3.92
C MET A 57 6.15 -3.37 -3.81
N ARG A 58 6.83 -3.54 -2.67
CA ARG A 58 8.15 -2.95 -2.43
C ARG A 58 9.20 -3.50 -3.40
N ASP A 59 9.27 -4.81 -3.52
CA ASP A 59 10.39 -5.50 -4.16
C ASP A 59 10.27 -5.55 -5.67
N ARG A 60 9.06 -5.71 -6.22
CA ARG A 60 8.93 -5.89 -7.67
C ARG A 60 9.00 -4.61 -8.50
N ARG A 61 8.94 -3.42 -7.88
CA ARG A 61 8.51 -2.16 -8.54
C ARG A 61 7.17 -2.45 -9.22
N GLY A 62 6.07 -1.96 -8.65
CA GLY A 62 4.74 -2.24 -9.20
C GLY A 62 4.56 -1.67 -10.61
N THR A 63 3.34 -1.29 -10.98
CA THR A 63 3.11 -0.66 -12.28
C THR A 63 4.02 0.58 -12.45
N TRP A 64 4.37 1.24 -11.34
CA TRP A 64 5.20 2.43 -11.33
C TRP A 64 6.50 2.28 -10.53
N SER A 65 7.51 3.05 -10.92
CA SER A 65 8.79 3.11 -10.22
C SER A 65 8.68 3.66 -8.79
N TRP A 66 7.59 4.38 -8.49
CA TRP A 66 7.31 5.01 -7.20
C TRP A 66 6.36 4.18 -6.31
N THR A 67 5.83 3.05 -6.79
CA THR A 67 4.99 2.13 -5.99
C THR A 67 5.55 1.79 -4.62
N PRO A 68 6.87 1.59 -4.43
CA PRO A 68 7.39 1.28 -3.10
C PRO A 68 7.10 2.37 -2.06
N PHE A 69 6.92 3.64 -2.45
CA PHE A 69 6.55 4.71 -1.51
C PHE A 69 5.11 4.58 -0.97
N LEU A 70 4.21 3.93 -1.70
CA LEU A 70 2.83 3.67 -1.24
C LEU A 70 2.79 2.75 -0.02
N THR A 71 3.84 1.98 0.24
CA THR A 71 3.95 1.17 1.46
C THR A 71 3.88 2.01 2.74
N ALA A 72 4.09 3.33 2.65
CA ALA A 72 3.91 4.28 3.75
C ALA A 72 2.45 4.49 4.18
N TRP A 73 1.46 4.15 3.33
CA TRP A 73 0.03 4.31 3.63
C TRP A 73 -0.58 3.14 4.39
N VAL A 74 0.17 2.08 4.64
CA VAL A 74 -0.35 0.90 5.35
C VAL A 74 0.35 0.79 6.69
N VAL A 75 -0.40 1.00 7.76
CA VAL A 75 0.13 1.08 9.12
C VAL A 75 -0.45 0.00 10.03
N ASN A 76 0.29 -0.31 11.08
CA ASN A 76 -0.24 -1.10 12.19
C ASN A 76 -1.23 -0.25 13.00
N ALA A 77 -2.39 -0.82 13.34
CA ALA A 77 -3.46 -0.11 14.03
C ALA A 77 -3.08 0.34 15.46
N ASP A 78 -2.19 -0.41 16.11
CA ASP A 78 -1.77 -0.16 17.49
C ASP A 78 -0.66 0.89 17.57
N THR A 79 0.25 0.92 16.58
CA THR A 79 1.42 1.81 16.60
C THR A 79 1.29 3.02 15.70
N GLY A 80 0.38 3.00 14.72
CA GLY A 80 0.28 4.06 13.69
C GLY A 80 1.47 4.08 12.70
N GLU A 81 2.37 3.11 12.80
CA GLU A 81 3.59 3.04 12.00
C GLU A 81 3.51 1.95 10.92
N PRO A 82 4.16 2.12 9.76
CA PRO A 82 4.32 1.05 8.79
C PRO A 82 5.09 -0.13 9.40
N GLY A 83 4.66 -1.34 9.06
CA GLY A 83 5.27 -2.59 9.51
C GLY A 83 6.09 -3.28 8.44
N GLU A 84 6.00 -4.61 8.40
CA GLU A 84 6.74 -5.45 7.45
C GLU A 84 6.49 -5.02 5.99
N GLY A 85 7.57 -4.92 5.21
CA GLY A 85 7.51 -4.53 3.80
C GLY A 85 7.57 -3.02 3.53
N TYR A 86 7.69 -2.17 4.55
CA TYR A 86 7.96 -0.75 4.35
C TYR A 86 9.26 -0.54 3.56
N PHE A 87 9.20 0.33 2.54
CA PHE A 87 10.30 0.53 1.59
C PHE A 87 11.46 1.34 2.15
N VAL A 88 11.17 2.40 2.90
CA VAL A 88 12.19 3.38 3.30
C VAL A 88 12.83 2.96 4.62
N ASN A 89 13.87 2.13 4.53
CA ASN A 89 14.69 1.82 5.69
C ASN A 89 15.63 2.99 6.02
N GLY A 90 15.46 3.61 7.19
CA GLY A 90 16.49 4.40 7.86
C GLY A 90 16.64 5.88 7.52
N VAL A 91 15.77 6.51 6.71
CA VAL A 91 15.97 7.95 6.33
C VAL A 91 14.68 8.80 6.28
N GLY A 92 13.50 8.32 6.67
CA GLY A 92 12.31 9.18 6.60
C GLY A 92 11.17 8.75 7.49
N ASP A 93 10.63 9.72 8.22
CA ASP A 93 9.29 9.67 8.82
C ASP A 93 8.28 9.24 7.74
N ALA A 94 7.52 8.18 8.01
CA ALA A 94 6.50 7.68 7.10
C ALA A 94 5.50 8.79 6.71
N ALA A 95 5.19 9.70 7.64
CA ALA A 95 4.35 10.87 7.36
C ALA A 95 4.99 11.81 6.32
N ALA A 96 6.30 12.03 6.39
CA ALA A 96 7.01 12.85 5.40
C ALA A 96 7.03 12.19 4.01
N VAL A 97 7.18 10.85 3.96
CA VAL A 97 7.06 10.10 2.70
C VAL A 97 5.66 10.22 2.13
N ARG A 98 4.62 10.14 2.97
CA ARG A 98 3.24 10.33 2.55
C ARG A 98 3.01 11.74 2.00
N ALA A 99 3.38 12.77 2.75
CA ALA A 99 3.25 14.16 2.33
C ALA A 99 3.90 14.43 0.95
N LYS A 100 5.14 13.99 0.76
CA LYS A 100 5.87 14.20 -0.49
C LYS A 100 5.31 13.39 -1.65
N THR A 101 4.85 12.16 -1.39
CA THR A 101 4.25 11.31 -2.43
C THR A 101 2.90 11.87 -2.86
N HIS A 102 2.08 12.30 -1.91
CA HIS A 102 0.79 12.95 -2.17
C HIS A 102 0.96 14.23 -3.00
N GLU A 103 1.86 15.12 -2.59
CA GLU A 103 2.19 16.35 -3.33
C GLU A 103 2.54 16.05 -4.80
N ARG A 104 3.37 15.01 -5.03
CA ARG A 104 3.77 14.60 -6.39
C ARG A 104 2.64 13.96 -7.19
N LEU A 105 1.74 13.22 -6.56
CA LEU A 105 0.56 12.63 -7.20
C LEU A 105 -0.43 13.71 -7.62
N VAL A 106 -0.78 14.62 -6.71
CA VAL A 106 -1.73 15.71 -6.97
C VAL A 106 -1.14 16.72 -7.94
N GLY A 107 0.16 17.00 -7.85
CA GLY A 107 0.89 17.87 -8.77
C GLY A 107 1.15 17.27 -10.16
N GLY A 108 0.72 16.04 -10.43
CA GLY A 108 0.88 15.38 -11.73
C GLY A 108 2.31 14.97 -12.09
N ILE A 109 3.23 14.96 -11.12
CA ILE A 109 4.62 14.49 -11.31
C ILE A 109 4.66 12.97 -11.39
N TYR A 110 3.81 12.30 -10.61
CA TYR A 110 3.57 10.87 -10.70
C TYR A 110 2.35 10.61 -11.58
N GLU A 111 2.60 10.24 -12.83
CA GLU A 111 1.55 9.70 -13.70
C GLU A 111 1.20 8.27 -13.23
N ALA A 112 -0.10 8.01 -13.08
CA ALA A 112 -0.65 6.68 -12.86
C ALA A 112 -1.07 6.10 -14.21
#